data_AF-A0A1F5D3L4-F1
#
_entry.id   AF-A0A1F5D3L4-F1
#
_cell.length_a   1.000
_cell.length_b   1.000
_cell.length_c   1.000
_cell.angle_alpha   90.00
_cell.angle_beta   90.00
_cell.angle_gamma   90.00
#
_symmetry.space_group_name_H-M   'P 1'
#
loop_
_entity.id
_entity.type
_entity.pdbx_description
1 polymer ?
#
loop_
_entity_poly.entity_id
_entity_poly.type
_entity_poly.pdbx_seq_one_letter_code
_entity_poly.pdbx_strand_id
1 'polypeptide(L)'
;MKTVEHKYTWGTSQMETIIKSDHRMTKLEPSSRSNRLELEYLSEGLPIIGKHASYVEDFNRFLLEAVDDGLSPLGSIAKQAVYIHLKKKFNINKEDIPNRIDEFAAALEEIFGVGAQLIEIQIMKNLYEKVGRFCRHFPKQDHLVFGEYVETTRSLCHFCSKLA
;
A
#
# COMPACT_ATOMS: atom_id res chain seq x y z
N MET A 1 10.47 0.95 -31.51
CA MET A 1 9.44 1.68 -30.73
C MET A 1 8.70 0.66 -29.89
N LYS A 2 8.52 0.95 -28.59
CA LYS A 2 8.08 -0.01 -27.57
C LYS A 2 6.60 -0.36 -27.77
N THR A 3 6.29 -1.65 -27.84
CA THR A 3 4.91 -2.16 -27.80
C THR A 3 4.91 -3.37 -26.87
N VAL A 4 4.45 -3.18 -25.62
CA VAL A 4 3.70 -4.18 -24.83
C VAL A 4 2.99 -3.42 -23.69
N GLU A 5 1.86 -2.78 -23.99
CA GLU A 5 0.89 -2.34 -22.96
C GLU A 5 -0.24 -3.37 -22.89
N HIS A 6 -0.03 -4.42 -22.10
CA HIS A 6 -1.11 -5.25 -21.56
C HIS A 6 -0.66 -5.77 -20.19
N LYS A 7 -0.45 -4.86 -19.23
CA LYS A 7 -0.19 -5.24 -17.84
C LYS A 7 -1.53 -5.48 -17.15
N TYR A 8 -1.91 -6.75 -17.13
CA TYR A 8 -2.95 -7.41 -16.35
C TYR A 8 -3.93 -6.54 -15.56
N THR A 9 -5.15 -6.43 -16.08
CA THR A 9 -6.28 -5.66 -15.51
C THR A 9 -7.22 -6.58 -14.70
N TRP A 10 -7.40 -6.34 -13.40
CA TRP A 10 -8.38 -7.06 -12.55
C TRP A 10 -9.51 -6.13 -12.11
N GLY A 11 -10.76 -6.47 -12.47
CA GLY A 11 -11.96 -5.72 -12.08
C GLY A 11 -12.23 -5.75 -10.57
N THR A 12 -12.78 -4.64 -10.02
CA THR A 12 -13.18 -4.47 -8.61
C THR A 12 -13.98 -5.64 -8.04
N SER A 13 -14.81 -6.29 -8.87
CA SER A 13 -15.64 -7.43 -8.47
C SER A 13 -14.83 -8.64 -7.98
N GLN A 14 -13.61 -8.86 -8.47
CA GLN A 14 -12.75 -9.98 -8.04
C GLN A 14 -12.00 -9.67 -6.74
N MET A 15 -11.54 -8.42 -6.56
CA MET A 15 -11.02 -7.93 -5.28
C MET A 15 -12.09 -7.98 -4.18
N GLU A 16 -13.31 -7.50 -4.45
CA GLU A 16 -14.43 -7.60 -3.50
C GLU A 16 -14.76 -9.05 -3.15
N THR A 17 -14.68 -9.99 -4.12
CA THR A 17 -14.89 -11.42 -3.85
C THR A 17 -13.80 -11.98 -2.95
N ILE A 18 -12.53 -11.64 -3.18
CA ILE A 18 -11.40 -12.10 -2.38
C ILE A 18 -11.44 -11.48 -0.97
N ILE A 19 -11.75 -10.19 -0.85
CA ILE A 19 -11.90 -9.47 0.43
C ILE A 19 -13.09 -10.03 1.23
N LYS A 20 -14.23 -10.31 0.57
CA LYS A 20 -15.43 -10.89 1.23
C LYS A 20 -15.28 -12.38 1.58
N SER A 21 -14.36 -13.09 0.93
CA SER A 21 -14.08 -14.51 1.21
C SER A 21 -13.13 -14.74 2.40
N ASP A 22 -12.46 -13.69 2.90
CA ASP A 22 -11.60 -13.77 4.07
C ASP A 22 -12.38 -13.42 5.35
N HIS A 23 -12.63 -14.44 6.19
CA HIS A 23 -13.37 -14.28 7.45
C HIS A 23 -12.71 -13.32 8.47
N ARG A 24 -11.45 -12.93 8.25
CA ARG A 24 -10.73 -12.01 9.15
C ARG A 24 -11.17 -10.55 8.96
N MET A 25 -11.77 -10.22 7.82
CA MET A 25 -12.11 -8.85 7.42
C MET A 25 -13.56 -8.44 7.70
N THR A 26 -14.46 -9.38 8.00
CA THR A 26 -15.89 -9.11 8.27
C THR A 26 -16.19 -8.48 9.64
N LYS A 27 -15.16 -8.20 10.45
CA LYS A 27 -15.31 -7.62 11.80
C LYS A 27 -15.12 -6.10 11.88
N LEU A 28 -14.89 -5.42 10.75
CA LEU A 28 -14.70 -3.97 10.69
C LEU A 28 -15.98 -3.25 10.23
N GLU A 29 -17.10 -3.47 10.91
CA GLU A 29 -18.27 -2.59 10.79
C GLU A 29 -18.10 -1.41 11.77
N PRO A 30 -18.22 -0.13 11.33
CA PRO A 30 -18.09 1.01 12.23
C PRO A 30 -19.30 1.07 13.18
N SER A 31 -19.03 0.97 14.48
CA SER A 31 -19.99 1.28 15.55
C SER A 31 -20.45 2.73 15.41
N SER A 32 -21.73 2.92 15.08
CA SER A 32 -22.42 4.21 15.05
C SER A 32 -22.47 4.83 16.43
N ARG A 33 -21.54 5.75 16.76
CA ARG A 33 -21.77 6.76 17.81
C ARG A 33 -20.75 7.89 17.74
N SER A 34 -21.31 9.10 17.72
CA SER A 34 -20.69 10.37 18.08
C SER A 34 -19.82 10.99 16.96
N ASN A 35 -20.05 12.23 16.53
CA ASN A 35 -19.87 13.39 17.38
C ASN A 35 -20.67 14.63 16.94
N ARG A 36 -21.35 15.21 17.94
CA ARG A 36 -21.94 16.55 18.00
C ARG A 36 -20.89 17.60 18.42
N LEU A 37 -19.65 17.48 17.94
CA LEU A 37 -18.51 18.35 18.33
C LEU A 37 -17.94 19.16 17.17
N GLU A 38 -18.69 19.28 16.07
CA GLU A 38 -18.25 19.84 14.79
C GLU A 38 -18.16 21.38 14.73
N LEU A 39 -18.33 22.12 15.83
CA LEU A 39 -18.46 23.59 15.75
C LEU A 39 -17.50 24.42 16.62
N GLU A 40 -16.48 23.80 17.23
CA GLU A 40 -15.51 24.56 18.04
C GLU A 40 -14.13 24.72 17.36
N TYR A 41 -13.95 24.18 16.15
CA TYR A 41 -12.65 24.08 15.47
C TYR A 41 -12.19 25.33 14.68
N LEU A 42 -12.87 26.47 14.80
CA LEU A 42 -12.68 27.62 13.89
C LEU A 42 -11.84 28.80 14.40
N SER A 43 -11.20 28.77 15.58
CA SER A 43 -10.55 30.00 16.09
C SER A 43 -9.03 30.04 16.22
N GLU A 44 -8.25 28.96 16.39
CA GLU A 44 -6.81 29.15 16.70
C GLU A 44 -5.86 28.16 16.00
N GLY A 45 -5.00 28.69 15.14
CA GLY A 45 -4.01 27.94 14.35
C GLY A 45 -2.73 27.59 15.13
N LEU A 46 -2.23 26.37 14.90
CA LEU A 46 -0.91 25.88 15.35
C LEU A 46 -0.13 25.20 14.18
N PRO A 47 1.20 25.05 14.28
CA PRO A 47 2.11 24.99 13.15
C PRO A 47 2.10 23.66 12.37
N ILE A 48 1.92 23.77 11.06
CA ILE A 48 1.65 22.69 10.09
C ILE A 48 2.90 21.82 9.76
N ILE A 49 4.09 22.24 10.18
CA ILE A 49 5.36 21.66 9.69
C ILE A 49 5.72 20.33 10.38
N GLY A 50 5.30 20.12 11.64
CA GLY A 50 5.66 18.91 12.42
C GLY A 50 4.82 17.66 12.13
N LYS A 51 3.54 17.81 11.75
CA LYS A 51 2.62 16.69 11.46
C LYS A 51 2.89 16.03 10.09
N HIS A 52 3.48 16.77 9.14
CA HIS A 52 3.64 16.32 7.76
C HIS A 52 4.79 15.32 7.60
N ALA A 53 5.90 15.52 8.31
CA ALA A 53 7.06 14.62 8.29
C ALA A 53 6.75 13.24 8.91
N SER A 54 6.01 13.22 10.04
CA SER A 54 5.66 11.94 10.70
C SER A 54 4.81 11.04 9.80
N TYR A 55 3.97 11.63 8.95
CA TYR A 55 3.05 10.89 8.09
C TYR A 55 3.76 10.15 6.95
N VAL A 56 4.71 10.83 6.28
CA VAL A 56 5.48 10.21 5.20
C VAL A 56 6.34 9.08 5.75
N GLU A 57 6.92 9.27 6.94
CA GLU A 57 7.68 8.24 7.66
C GLU A 57 6.77 7.06 8.07
N ASP A 58 5.57 7.33 8.59
CA ASP A 58 4.60 6.30 8.96
C ASP A 58 4.12 5.50 7.74
N PHE A 59 3.83 6.16 6.61
CA PHE A 59 3.44 5.46 5.38
C PHE A 59 4.58 4.58 4.85
N ASN A 60 5.80 5.12 4.80
CA ASN A 60 6.98 4.36 4.35
C ASN A 60 7.21 3.15 5.24
N ARG A 61 7.06 3.30 6.58
CA ARG A 61 7.11 2.17 7.51
C ARG A 61 6.04 1.14 7.19
N PHE A 62 4.78 1.55 7.02
CA PHE A 62 3.69 0.62 6.69
C PHE A 62 3.89 -0.09 5.36
N LEU A 63 4.43 0.59 4.35
CA LEU A 63 4.78 -0.01 3.07
C LEU A 63 5.90 -1.04 3.20
N LEU A 64 6.96 -0.73 3.94
CA LEU A 64 8.05 -1.68 4.20
C LEU A 64 7.57 -2.92 4.96
N GLU A 65 6.69 -2.76 5.93
CA GLU A 65 6.06 -3.88 6.62
C GLU A 65 5.16 -4.68 5.68
N ALA A 66 4.36 -4.02 4.84
CA ALA A 66 3.48 -4.69 3.89
C ALA A 66 4.25 -5.53 2.86
N VAL A 67 5.41 -5.03 2.42
CA VAL A 67 6.36 -5.77 1.57
C VAL A 67 6.91 -6.99 2.30
N ASP A 68 7.34 -6.84 3.55
CA ASP A 68 7.88 -7.96 4.33
C ASP A 68 6.83 -9.05 4.59
N ASP A 69 5.61 -8.63 4.93
CA ASP A 69 4.46 -9.51 5.12
C ASP A 69 4.05 -10.17 3.79
N GLY A 70 4.17 -9.47 2.67
CA GLY A 70 3.82 -9.98 1.34
C GLY A 70 4.77 -11.06 0.82
N LEU A 71 6.05 -10.99 1.21
CA LEU A 71 7.05 -12.00 0.87
C LEU A 71 7.10 -13.16 1.88
N SER A 72 6.54 -13.00 3.07
CA SER A 72 6.63 -14.00 4.14
C SER A 72 6.04 -15.38 3.80
N PRO A 73 4.94 -15.52 3.02
CA PRO A 73 4.42 -16.82 2.59
C PRO A 73 5.39 -17.66 1.75
N LEU A 74 6.40 -17.05 1.13
CA LEU A 74 7.45 -17.76 0.40
C LEU A 74 8.41 -18.53 1.33
N GLY A 75 8.38 -18.22 2.63
CA GLY A 75 9.32 -18.72 3.63
C GLY A 75 10.49 -17.77 3.88
N SER A 76 11.10 -17.89 5.07
CA SER A 76 12.15 -16.97 5.54
C SER A 76 13.38 -16.93 4.61
N ILE A 77 13.81 -18.09 4.12
CA ILE A 77 14.97 -18.22 3.22
C ILE A 77 14.67 -17.56 1.87
N ALA A 78 13.51 -17.83 1.29
CA ALA A 78 13.12 -17.24 0.00
C ALA A 78 12.97 -15.72 0.11
N LYS A 79 12.31 -15.22 1.17
CA LYS A 79 12.22 -13.78 1.45
C LYS A 79 13.60 -13.12 1.54
N GLN A 80 14.55 -13.74 2.25
CA GLN A 80 15.91 -13.22 2.34
C GLN A 80 16.62 -13.24 0.97
N ALA A 81 16.43 -14.30 0.18
CA ALA A 81 16.98 -14.40 -1.17
C ALA A 81 16.45 -13.29 -2.09
N VAL A 82 15.17 -12.93 -2.00
CA VAL A 82 14.58 -11.79 -2.72
C VAL A 82 15.30 -10.49 -2.37
N TYR A 83 15.44 -10.16 -1.08
CA TYR A 83 16.15 -8.93 -0.68
C TYR A 83 17.62 -8.92 -1.10
N ILE A 84 18.31 -10.06 -1.05
CA ILE A 84 19.68 -10.18 -1.55
C ILE A 84 19.73 -9.94 -3.06
N HIS A 85 18.77 -10.46 -3.81
CA HIS A 85 18.70 -10.29 -5.26
C HIS A 85 18.38 -8.84 -5.65
N LEU A 86 17.43 -8.19 -4.96
CA LEU A 86 17.14 -6.77 -5.09
C LEU A 86 18.40 -5.92 -4.89
N LYS A 87 19.14 -6.17 -3.81
CA LYS A 87 20.36 -5.43 -3.50
C LYS A 87 21.46 -5.66 -4.54
N LYS A 88 21.72 -6.92 -4.91
CA LYS A 88 22.86 -7.26 -5.77
C LYS A 88 22.64 -6.93 -7.24
N LYS A 89 21.41 -7.12 -7.75
CA LYS A 89 21.10 -6.98 -9.18
C LYS A 89 20.51 -5.63 -9.53
N PHE A 90 19.63 -5.10 -8.69
CA PHE A 90 18.90 -3.85 -8.95
C PHE A 90 19.41 -2.67 -8.13
N ASN A 91 20.37 -2.91 -7.23
CA ASN A 91 20.88 -1.91 -6.30
C ASN A 91 19.76 -1.26 -5.47
N ILE A 92 18.74 -2.05 -5.09
CA ILE A 92 17.61 -1.63 -4.26
C ILE A 92 17.82 -2.25 -2.87
N ASN A 93 18.09 -1.43 -1.85
CA ASN A 93 18.00 -1.88 -0.47
C ASN A 93 16.54 -1.89 -0.03
N LYS A 94 16.24 -2.59 1.07
CA LYS A 94 14.87 -2.68 1.59
C LYS A 94 14.30 -1.28 1.84
N GLU A 95 15.10 -0.40 2.41
CA GLU A 95 14.76 0.97 2.79
C GLU A 95 14.51 1.89 1.57
N ASP A 96 15.00 1.51 0.38
CA ASP A 96 14.82 2.27 -0.85
C ASP A 96 13.46 2.02 -1.51
N ILE A 97 12.80 0.89 -1.18
CA ILE A 97 11.56 0.42 -1.82
C ILE A 97 10.46 1.49 -1.85
N PRO A 98 10.18 2.24 -0.75
CA PRO A 98 9.12 3.26 -0.78
C PRO A 98 9.35 4.34 -1.84
N ASN A 99 10.59 4.66 -2.16
CA ASN A 99 10.95 5.71 -3.12
C ASN A 99 11.21 5.17 -4.54
N ARG A 100 11.27 3.85 -4.72
CA ARG A 100 11.63 3.17 -5.98
C ARG A 100 10.62 2.08 -6.33
N ILE A 101 9.32 2.40 -6.22
CA ILE A 101 8.25 1.41 -6.30
C ILE A 101 8.16 0.73 -7.67
N ASP A 102 8.34 1.48 -8.76
CA ASP A 102 8.29 0.95 -10.12
C ASP A 102 9.48 0.04 -10.43
N GLU A 103 10.67 0.40 -9.92
CA GLU A 103 11.88 -0.42 -10.07
C GLU A 103 11.77 -1.69 -9.23
N PHE A 104 11.18 -1.61 -8.05
CA PHE A 104 10.86 -2.78 -7.23
C PHE A 104 9.85 -3.72 -7.91
N ALA A 105 8.78 -3.18 -8.52
CA ALA A 105 7.80 -3.95 -9.27
C ALA A 105 8.45 -4.68 -10.47
N ALA A 106 9.28 -3.96 -11.24
CA ALA A 106 10.05 -4.54 -12.34
C ALA A 106 10.99 -5.66 -11.85
N ALA A 107 11.63 -5.49 -10.70
CA ALA A 107 12.49 -6.51 -10.11
C ALA A 107 11.71 -7.76 -9.67
N LEU A 108 10.51 -7.60 -9.08
CA LEU A 108 9.64 -8.73 -8.77
C LEU A 108 9.24 -9.49 -10.05
N GLU A 109 8.84 -8.77 -11.10
CA GLU A 109 8.50 -9.35 -12.41
C GLU A 109 9.69 -10.11 -13.00
N GLU A 110 10.92 -9.63 -12.83
CA GLU A 110 12.11 -10.32 -13.31
C GLU A 110 12.44 -11.59 -12.49
N ILE A 111 12.23 -11.57 -11.17
CA ILE A 111 12.52 -12.71 -10.28
C ILE A 111 11.45 -13.81 -10.43
N PHE A 112 10.18 -13.41 -10.49
CA PHE A 112 9.04 -14.32 -10.36
C PHE A 112 8.22 -14.46 -11.65
N GLY A 113 8.52 -13.67 -12.70
CA GLY A 113 7.73 -13.64 -13.92
C GLY A 113 6.28 -13.27 -13.63
N VAL A 114 5.35 -14.02 -14.24
CA VAL A 114 3.90 -13.87 -14.04
C VAL A 114 3.49 -14.02 -12.56
N GLY A 115 4.28 -14.76 -11.76
CA GLY A 115 4.03 -14.94 -10.33
C GLY A 115 4.20 -13.66 -9.49
N ALA A 116 4.89 -12.65 -10.00
CA ALA A 116 5.07 -11.36 -9.34
C ALA A 116 3.73 -10.70 -8.99
N GLN A 117 2.73 -10.88 -9.86
CA GLN A 117 1.39 -10.34 -9.66
C GLN A 117 0.75 -10.80 -8.34
N LEU A 118 0.92 -12.07 -7.96
CA LEU A 118 0.36 -12.57 -6.71
C LEU A 118 1.03 -11.91 -5.49
N ILE A 119 2.34 -11.64 -5.59
CA ILE A 119 3.10 -10.96 -4.56
C ILE A 119 2.65 -9.50 -4.47
N GLU A 120 2.55 -8.79 -5.59
CA GLU A 120 2.05 -7.42 -5.63
C GLU A 120 0.66 -7.29 -5.02
N ILE A 121 -0.27 -8.19 -5.38
CA ILE A 121 -1.62 -8.24 -4.79
C ILE A 121 -1.55 -8.44 -3.27
N GLN A 122 -0.69 -9.34 -2.80
CA GLN A 122 -0.55 -9.58 -1.36
C GLN A 122 0.00 -8.34 -0.63
N ILE A 123 0.98 -7.64 -1.21
CA ILE A 123 1.52 -6.41 -0.65
C ILE A 123 0.44 -5.33 -0.61
N MET A 124 -0.36 -5.15 -1.67
CA MET A 124 -1.44 -4.17 -1.69
C MET A 124 -2.48 -4.40 -0.60
N LYS A 125 -2.86 -5.67 -0.36
CA LYS A 125 -3.77 -6.05 0.73
C LYS A 125 -3.18 -5.74 2.11
N ASN A 126 -1.93 -6.15 2.34
CA ASN A 126 -1.25 -5.89 3.61
C ASN A 126 -1.10 -4.38 3.85
N LEU A 127 -0.82 -3.60 2.80
CA LEU A 127 -0.74 -2.15 2.87
C LEU A 127 -2.11 -1.56 3.23
N TYR A 128 -3.18 -2.01 2.57
CA TYR A 128 -4.56 -1.59 2.88
C TYR A 128 -4.90 -1.81 4.36
N GLU A 129 -4.57 -2.99 4.91
CA GLU A 129 -4.82 -3.29 6.33
C GLU A 129 -4.08 -2.36 7.29
N LYS A 130 -2.84 -2.00 6.95
CA LYS A 130 -1.99 -1.15 7.78
C LYS A 130 -2.43 0.31 7.70
N VAL A 131 -2.69 0.82 6.50
CA VAL A 131 -3.09 2.23 6.29
C VAL A 131 -4.59 2.47 6.51
N GLY A 132 -5.45 1.47 6.36
CA GLY A 132 -6.91 1.59 6.50
C GLY A 132 -7.37 1.92 7.92
N ARG A 133 -6.47 1.78 8.91
CA ARG A 133 -6.68 2.31 10.26
C ARG A 133 -6.60 3.84 10.33
N PHE A 134 -5.97 4.48 9.34
CA PHE A 134 -5.66 5.90 9.31
C PHE A 134 -6.30 6.65 8.13
N CYS A 135 -6.56 5.95 7.02
CA CYS A 135 -7.14 6.52 5.81
C CYS A 135 -8.51 5.87 5.55
N ARG A 136 -9.59 6.65 5.64
CA ARG A 136 -10.99 6.13 5.52
C ARG A 136 -11.49 6.11 4.08
N HIS A 137 -10.74 6.64 3.13
CA HIS A 137 -11.15 6.75 1.73
C HIS A 137 -10.12 6.07 0.83
N PHE A 138 -10.53 4.97 0.22
CA PHE A 138 -9.76 4.29 -0.82
C PHE A 138 -10.55 4.38 -2.12
N PRO A 139 -9.88 4.65 -3.25
CA PRO A 139 -10.55 4.69 -4.51
C PRO A 139 -10.89 3.26 -4.91
N LYS A 140 -12.16 3.02 -5.28
CA LYS A 140 -12.53 1.80 -5.98
C LYS A 140 -11.92 1.89 -7.38
N GLN A 141 -10.89 1.11 -7.65
CA GLN A 141 -10.23 1.08 -8.96
C GLN A 141 -10.51 -0.26 -9.63
N ASP A 142 -11.04 -0.20 -10.85
CA ASP A 142 -11.35 -1.38 -11.70
C ASP A 142 -10.09 -2.01 -12.30
N HIS A 143 -8.95 -1.33 -12.22
CA HIS A 143 -7.64 -1.82 -12.65
C HIS A 143 -6.62 -1.36 -11.61
N LEU A 144 -5.91 -2.31 -10.99
CA LEU A 144 -4.93 -2.03 -9.94
C LEU A 144 -3.53 -2.35 -10.46
N VAL A 145 -2.84 -1.32 -10.94
CA VAL A 145 -1.40 -1.37 -11.18
C VAL A 145 -0.70 -1.10 -9.85
N PHE A 146 0.24 -1.96 -9.46
CA PHE A 146 0.87 -1.92 -8.14
C PHE A 146 1.47 -0.55 -7.79
N GLY A 147 2.27 0.03 -8.69
CA GLY A 147 2.86 1.36 -8.49
C GLY A 147 1.80 2.45 -8.32
N GLU A 148 0.80 2.48 -9.22
CA GLU A 148 -0.30 3.45 -9.17
C GLU A 148 -1.12 3.33 -7.87
N TYR A 149 -1.37 2.10 -7.41
CA TYR A 149 -2.06 1.86 -6.15
C TYR A 149 -1.28 2.43 -4.96
N VAL A 150 0.04 2.20 -4.92
CA VAL A 150 0.90 2.72 -3.84
C VAL A 150 0.92 4.25 -3.86
N GLU A 151 1.08 4.88 -5.02
CA GLU A 151 1.08 6.34 -5.15
C GLU A 151 -0.27 6.97 -4.81
N THR A 152 -1.36 6.35 -5.27
CA THR A 152 -2.71 6.81 -4.98
C THR A 152 -3.01 6.69 -3.48
N THR A 153 -2.66 5.56 -2.88
CA THR A 153 -2.81 5.34 -1.45
C THR A 153 -2.00 6.37 -0.67
N ARG A 154 -0.72 6.57 -1.02
CA ARG A 154 0.16 7.58 -0.42
C ARG A 154 -0.45 8.98 -0.47
N SER A 155 -1.00 9.36 -1.62
CA SER A 155 -1.61 10.66 -1.85
C SER A 155 -2.90 10.85 -1.03
N LEU A 156 -3.83 9.90 -1.04
CA LEU A 156 -5.09 10.00 -0.28
C LEU A 156 -4.86 10.09 1.22
N CYS A 157 -3.90 9.31 1.67
CA CYS A 157 -3.43 9.32 3.02
C CYS A 157 -2.79 10.66 3.45
N HIS A 158 -2.13 11.36 2.51
CA HIS A 158 -1.69 12.75 2.70
C HIS A 158 -2.85 13.74 2.86
N PHE A 159 -3.97 13.51 2.17
CA PHE A 159 -5.14 14.39 2.25
C PHE A 159 -5.94 14.18 3.55
N CYS A 160 -6.04 12.96 4.08
CA CYS A 160 -6.72 12.70 5.36
C CYS A 160 -6.05 13.39 6.56
N SER A 161 -4.74 13.65 6.54
CA SER A 161 -4.02 14.36 7.61
C SER A 161 -4.12 15.89 7.52
N LYS A 162 -4.53 16.44 6.36
CA LYS A 162 -4.82 17.87 6.19
C LYS A 162 -6.22 18.26 6.68
N LEU A 163 -7.11 17.29 6.82
CA LEU A 163 -8.51 17.46 7.23
C LEU A 163 -8.76 17.07 8.69
N ALA A 164 -7.71 16.71 9.46
CA ALA A 164 -7.76 16.25 10.85
C ALA A 164 -6.89 17.09 11.79
#